data_AF-A0AAN8N6G8-F1
#
_entry.id   AF-A0AAN8N6G8-F1
#
_cell.length_a   1.000
_cell.length_b   1.000
_cell.length_c   1.000
_cell.angle_alpha   90.00
_cell.angle_beta   90.00
_cell.angle_gamma   90.00
#
_symmetry.space_group_name_H-M   'P 1'
#
loop_
_entity.id
_entity.type
_entity.pdbx_description
1 polymer ?
#
loop_
_entity_poly.entity_id
_entity_poly.type
_entity_poly.pdbx_seq_one_letter_code
_entity_poly.pdbx_strand_id
1 'polypeptide(L)'
;MSNSSHFFEHECPSCPWLFSSAIELQNHVIDRHVLLICLTCDKKAFHGEEAFRSHYPFRLHEFECGKCGAALNGREPRNFSKALGHLKGCQSIVDRHCRKFYGDREAYYEHCRTDETHIKLADSWEEEDNRRRRREWEEREAEKKRRELEIEASWRAYRIQRAEERAEDEHLRNQPYPPFETEQPAEEACAQKNDPPTIEDQKSDAKYVECHGNEIELFGSENSSESYEYPTDWTDFATFSEEEKMSIKERMVRKNRRAKRALKAEAKKAEAERLKKEKEMAAEAARAEARAKLTPEERWELDEKERINKELIRAWVRERAQARIEYSRLIHRSYHTDE
;
A
#
# COMPACT_ATOMS: atom_id res chain seq x y z
N MET A 1 20.34 -8.09 -0.74
CA MET A 1 19.42 -7.50 0.24
C MET A 1 18.10 -8.24 0.12
N SER A 2 17.84 -9.11 1.08
CA SER A 2 16.69 -10.00 1.10
C SER A 2 15.41 -9.18 1.27
N ASN A 3 14.49 -9.29 0.32
CA ASN A 3 13.12 -8.81 0.51
C ASN A 3 12.50 -9.67 1.62
N SER A 4 12.54 -9.18 2.85
CA SER A 4 11.63 -9.63 3.89
C SER A 4 10.23 -9.20 3.47
N SER A 5 9.59 -10.04 2.67
CA SER A 5 8.13 -10.12 2.65
C SER A 5 7.71 -10.27 4.10
N HIS A 6 7.18 -9.20 4.68
CA HIS A 6 6.51 -9.28 5.97
C HIS A 6 5.29 -10.18 5.72
N PHE A 7 5.40 -11.44 6.12
CA PHE A 7 4.29 -12.36 6.15
C PHE A 7 3.34 -11.86 7.24
N PHE A 8 2.34 -11.08 6.85
CA PHE A 8 1.21 -10.81 7.72
C PHE A 8 0.29 -12.02 7.62
N GLU A 9 0.35 -12.89 8.62
CA GLU A 9 -0.39 -14.16 8.63
C GLU A 9 -1.79 -14.01 9.23
N HIS A 10 -2.11 -12.87 9.85
CA HIS A 10 -3.32 -12.71 10.65
C HIS A 10 -4.09 -11.44 10.26
N GLU A 11 -5.34 -11.62 9.82
CA GLU A 11 -6.25 -10.53 9.47
C GLU A 11 -7.34 -10.36 10.54
N CYS A 12 -7.73 -9.12 10.82
CA CYS A 12 -8.85 -8.88 11.70
C CYS A 12 -10.18 -9.21 11.00
N PRO A 13 -11.07 -10.02 11.60
CA PRO A 13 -12.35 -10.35 10.99
C PRO A 13 -13.36 -9.19 11.00
N SER A 14 -13.03 -8.06 11.61
CA SER A 14 -13.92 -6.90 11.79
C SER A 14 -13.40 -5.61 11.15
N CYS A 15 -12.16 -5.60 10.65
CA CYS A 15 -11.60 -4.46 9.94
C CYS A 15 -10.43 -4.90 9.03
N PRO A 16 -10.01 -4.08 8.04
CA PRO A 16 -9.01 -4.48 7.04
C PRO A 16 -7.56 -4.47 7.56
N TRP A 17 -7.34 -4.55 8.87
CA TRP A 17 -6.00 -4.47 9.47
C TRP A 17 -5.33 -5.85 9.49
N LEU A 18 -4.05 -5.86 9.16
CA LEU A 18 -3.20 -7.05 9.10
C LEU A 18 -2.13 -7.00 10.19
N PHE A 19 -1.85 -8.16 10.78
CA PHE A 19 -0.97 -8.30 11.92
C PHE A 19 0.12 -9.34 11.66
N SER A 20 1.29 -9.08 12.23
CA SER A 20 2.45 -9.95 12.06
C SER A 20 2.44 -11.13 13.02
N SER A 21 1.57 -11.10 14.04
CA SER A 21 1.37 -12.20 14.99
C SER A 21 -0.07 -12.26 15.51
N ALA A 22 -0.49 -13.44 15.96
CA ALA A 22 -1.80 -13.65 16.60
C ALA A 22 -1.98 -12.79 17.87
N ILE A 23 -0.90 -12.51 18.61
CA ILE A 23 -0.93 -11.66 19.82
C ILE A 23 -1.27 -10.21 19.44
N GLU A 24 -0.69 -9.69 18.37
CA GLU A 24 -1.01 -8.35 17.86
C GLU A 24 -2.46 -8.26 17.38
N LEU A 25 -2.94 -9.26 16.64
CA LEU A 25 -4.35 -9.35 16.24
C LEU A 25 -5.27 -9.38 17.47
N GLN A 26 -4.93 -10.18 18.48
CA GLN A 26 -5.73 -10.30 19.69
C GLN A 26 -5.82 -8.98 20.45
N ASN A 27 -4.70 -8.29 20.65
CA ASN A 27 -4.68 -6.97 21.28
C ASN A 27 -5.52 -5.97 20.48
N HIS A 28 -5.40 -5.98 19.15
CA HIS A 28 -6.22 -5.13 18.30
C HIS A 28 -7.72 -5.41 18.45
N VAL A 29 -8.13 -6.68 18.47
CA VAL A 29 -9.54 -7.07 18.69
C VAL A 29 -10.03 -6.57 20.05
N ILE A 30 -9.20 -6.64 21.09
CA ILE A 30 -9.54 -6.14 22.42
C ILE A 30 -9.65 -4.61 22.41
N ASP A 31 -8.71 -3.92 21.79
CA ASP A 31 -8.65 -2.47 21.77
C ASP A 31 -9.80 -1.86 20.97
N ARG A 32 -10.20 -2.50 19.86
CA ARG A 32 -11.11 -1.91 18.85
C ARG A 32 -12.47 -2.59 18.72
N HIS A 33 -12.56 -3.88 18.98
CA HIS A 33 -13.70 -4.69 18.56
C HIS A 33 -14.41 -5.42 19.70
N VAL A 34 -13.81 -5.50 20.89
CA VAL A 34 -14.43 -6.21 22.02
C VAL A 34 -15.75 -5.56 22.39
N LEU A 35 -16.78 -6.39 22.57
CA LEU A 35 -18.09 -5.94 23.00
C LEU A 35 -18.14 -5.94 24.53
N LEU A 36 -18.42 -4.79 25.12
CA LEU A 36 -18.59 -4.59 26.55
C LEU A 36 -20.00 -4.05 26.81
N ILE A 37 -20.72 -4.65 27.74
CA ILE A 37 -22.10 -4.26 28.06
C ILE A 37 -22.10 -3.61 29.44
N CYS A 38 -22.54 -2.36 29.51
CA CYS A 38 -22.66 -1.62 30.77
C CYS A 38 -24.01 -1.94 31.42
N LEU A 39 -23.99 -2.70 32.51
CA LEU A 39 -25.18 -3.08 33.27
C LEU A 39 -25.83 -1.89 33.98
N THR A 40 -25.06 -0.84 34.27
CA THR A 40 -25.53 0.38 34.94
C THR A 40 -26.21 1.38 33.99
N CYS A 41 -25.91 1.32 32.69
CA CYS A 41 -26.52 2.18 31.67
C CYS A 41 -27.48 1.39 30.78
N ASP A 42 -28.45 0.70 31.37
CA ASP A 42 -29.48 -0.04 30.64
C ASP A 42 -28.93 -1.03 29.60
N LYS A 43 -27.83 -1.72 29.93
CA LYS A 43 -27.14 -2.67 29.03
C LYS A 43 -26.63 -2.04 27.74
N LYS A 44 -26.24 -0.77 27.77
CA LYS A 44 -25.60 -0.11 26.63
C LYS A 44 -24.32 -0.83 26.23
N ALA A 45 -24.20 -1.12 24.94
CA ALA A 45 -23.04 -1.78 24.34
C ALA A 45 -21.95 -0.78 23.95
N PHE A 46 -20.70 -1.16 24.19
CA PHE A 46 -19.48 -0.43 23.84
C PHE A 46 -18.55 -1.34 23.06
N HIS A 47 -17.83 -0.76 22.10
CA HIS A 47 -16.86 -1.46 21.28
C HIS A 47 -15.45 -0.97 21.55
N GLY A 48 -14.57 -1.90 21.90
CA GLY A 48 -13.17 -1.61 22.17
C GLY A 48 -12.90 -1.15 23.59
N GLU A 49 -11.67 -1.39 24.05
CA GLU A 49 -11.19 -0.93 25.34
C GLU A 49 -11.22 0.60 25.47
N GLU A 50 -10.95 1.32 24.39
CA GLU A 50 -10.89 2.79 24.42
C GLU A 50 -12.27 3.41 24.68
N ALA A 51 -13.33 2.87 24.07
CA ALA A 51 -14.70 3.31 24.31
C ALA A 51 -15.11 3.02 25.77
N PHE A 52 -14.64 1.91 26.33
CA PHE A 52 -14.82 1.56 27.73
C PHE A 52 -14.13 2.54 28.68
N ARG A 53 -12.87 2.91 28.39
CA ARG A 53 -12.14 3.94 29.16
C ARG A 53 -12.81 5.32 29.08
N SER A 54 -13.38 5.65 27.91
CA SER A 54 -14.07 6.94 27.71
C SER A 54 -15.46 7.02 28.34
N HIS A 55 -16.04 5.88 28.72
CA HIS A 55 -17.36 5.86 29.36
C HIS A 55 -17.24 6.33 30.81
N TYR A 56 -17.18 7.66 31.00
CA TYR A 56 -16.94 8.32 32.28
C TYR A 56 -18.24 8.52 33.08
N PRO A 57 -18.22 8.32 34.42
CA PRO A 57 -17.11 7.79 35.22
C PRO A 57 -17.21 6.26 35.34
N PHE A 58 -16.43 5.51 34.55
CA PHE A 58 -16.42 4.05 34.48
C PHE A 58 -16.34 3.33 35.85
N ARG A 59 -15.82 4.02 36.87
CA ARG A 59 -15.69 3.53 38.26
C ARG A 59 -17.04 3.28 38.95
N LEU A 60 -18.12 3.88 38.45
CA LEU A 60 -19.48 3.70 38.99
C LEU A 60 -20.28 2.65 38.22
N HIS A 61 -19.73 2.08 37.16
CA HIS A 61 -20.45 1.22 36.24
C HIS A 61 -20.00 -0.24 36.39
N GLU A 62 -20.99 -1.13 36.38
CA GLU A 62 -20.79 -2.56 36.29
C GLU A 62 -20.84 -2.95 34.83
N PHE A 63 -19.87 -3.76 34.41
CA PHE A 63 -19.77 -4.20 33.03
C PHE A 63 -19.78 -5.71 32.97
N GLU A 64 -20.27 -6.25 31.87
CA GLU A 64 -20.10 -7.64 31.50
C GLU A 64 -19.41 -7.71 30.14
N CYS A 65 -18.63 -8.77 29.95
CA CYS A 65 -18.11 -9.09 28.63
C CYS A 65 -19.28 -9.48 27.73
N GLY A 66 -19.52 -8.74 26.64
CA GLY A 66 -20.61 -9.02 25.71
C GLY A 66 -20.45 -10.32 24.91
N LYS A 67 -19.33 -11.03 25.06
CA LYS A 67 -19.11 -12.35 24.45
C LYS A 67 -19.35 -13.50 25.42
N CYS A 68 -18.86 -13.43 26.66
CA CYS A 68 -19.01 -14.51 27.64
C CYS A 68 -20.01 -14.24 28.75
N GLY A 69 -20.51 -13.01 28.89
CA GLY A 69 -21.39 -12.60 29.99
C GLY A 69 -20.68 -12.52 31.35
N ALA A 70 -19.35 -12.69 31.41
CA ALA A 70 -18.64 -12.59 32.68
C ALA A 70 -18.66 -11.15 33.20
N ALA A 71 -18.99 -10.99 34.48
CA ALA A 71 -18.99 -9.69 35.14
C ALA A 71 -17.55 -9.17 35.32
N LEU A 72 -17.30 -7.99 34.78
CA LEU A 72 -16.06 -7.23 34.81
C LEU A 72 -16.22 -6.08 35.82
N ASN A 73 -16.30 -6.43 37.11
CA ASN A 73 -16.63 -5.50 38.19
C ASN A 73 -15.63 -4.32 38.28
N GLY A 74 -16.04 -3.12 37.86
CA GLY A 74 -15.17 -1.93 37.69
C GLY A 74 -14.99 -1.03 38.92
N ARG A 75 -15.50 -1.40 40.11
CA ARG A 75 -15.56 -0.48 41.27
C ARG A 75 -14.19 -0.06 41.83
N GLU A 76 -13.14 -0.86 41.64
CA GLU A 76 -11.77 -0.51 42.07
C GLU A 76 -10.81 -0.39 40.88
N PRO A 77 -9.86 0.57 40.89
CA PRO A 77 -8.84 0.70 39.85
C PRO A 77 -8.02 -0.58 39.61
N ARG A 78 -7.86 -1.41 40.66
CA ARG A 78 -7.16 -2.70 40.58
C ARG A 78 -7.95 -3.75 39.80
N ASN A 79 -9.27 -3.61 39.70
CA ASN A 79 -10.13 -4.54 38.97
C ASN A 79 -10.17 -4.25 37.47
N PHE A 80 -9.77 -3.06 37.02
CA PHE A 80 -9.59 -2.77 35.59
C PHE A 80 -8.51 -3.68 34.97
N SER A 81 -7.40 -3.88 35.68
CA SER A 81 -6.34 -4.81 35.23
C SER A 81 -6.84 -6.25 35.16
N LYS A 82 -7.75 -6.65 36.07
CA LYS A 82 -8.41 -7.96 36.02
C LYS A 82 -9.41 -8.06 34.87
N ALA A 83 -10.17 -7.00 34.58
CA ALA A 83 -11.07 -6.94 33.44
C ALA A 83 -10.29 -7.04 32.12
N LEU A 84 -9.20 -6.30 31.96
CA LEU A 84 -8.32 -6.44 30.79
C LEU A 84 -7.65 -7.81 30.73
N GLY A 85 -7.21 -8.34 31.87
CA GLY A 85 -6.70 -9.71 31.96
C GLY A 85 -7.72 -10.73 31.49
N HIS A 86 -8.99 -10.55 31.86
CA HIS A 86 -10.09 -11.36 31.35
C HIS A 86 -10.26 -11.17 29.84
N LEU A 87 -10.35 -9.94 29.30
CA LEU A 87 -10.55 -9.74 27.86
C LEU A 87 -9.38 -10.32 27.03
N LYS A 88 -8.15 -10.24 27.55
CA LYS A 88 -6.94 -10.88 27.00
C LYS A 88 -6.90 -12.39 27.18
N GLY A 89 -7.67 -12.95 28.10
CA GLY A 89 -7.77 -14.40 28.32
C GLY A 89 -9.10 -15.01 27.89
N CYS A 90 -10.05 -14.21 27.43
CA CYS A 90 -11.45 -14.63 27.28
C CYS A 90 -11.56 -15.54 26.06
N GLN A 91 -11.88 -16.81 26.32
CA GLN A 91 -12.07 -17.84 25.31
C GLN A 91 -12.92 -17.38 24.14
N SER A 92 -14.06 -16.76 24.42
CA SER A 92 -15.05 -16.41 23.41
C SER A 92 -14.65 -15.19 22.57
N ILE A 93 -13.56 -14.50 22.94
CA ILE A 93 -12.91 -13.47 22.14
C ILE A 93 -11.79 -14.09 21.30
N VAL A 94 -11.02 -15.01 21.87
CA VAL A 94 -9.87 -15.65 21.23
C VAL A 94 -10.29 -16.74 20.24
N ASP A 95 -11.40 -17.41 20.53
CA ASP A 95 -11.90 -18.57 19.84
C ASP A 95 -13.37 -18.39 19.52
N ARG A 96 -13.62 -18.05 18.26
CA ARG A 96 -14.98 -17.86 17.75
C ARG A 96 -15.75 -19.17 17.62
N HIS A 97 -15.07 -20.31 17.74
CA HIS A 97 -15.57 -21.64 17.41
C HIS A 97 -15.89 -22.44 18.67
N CYS A 98 -15.24 -22.13 19.80
CA CYS A 98 -15.57 -22.73 21.09
C CYS A 98 -16.77 -22.04 21.77
N ARG A 99 -17.89 -22.76 21.93
CA ARG A 99 -19.03 -22.32 22.77
C ARG A 99 -18.88 -22.69 24.25
N LYS A 100 -17.88 -23.51 24.60
CA LYS A 100 -17.64 -23.97 25.98
C LYS A 100 -16.75 -22.96 26.70
N PHE A 101 -17.05 -22.70 27.96
CA PHE A 101 -16.23 -21.84 28.82
C PHE A 101 -15.33 -22.68 29.71
N TYR A 102 -14.04 -22.37 29.70
CA TYR A 102 -13.07 -22.96 30.61
C TYR A 102 -12.61 -21.88 31.58
N GLY A 103 -12.63 -22.20 32.88
CA GLY A 103 -12.12 -21.29 33.92
C GLY A 103 -10.59 -21.22 33.94
N ASP A 104 -9.93 -22.18 33.29
CA ASP A 104 -8.50 -22.31 33.19
C ASP A 104 -8.05 -22.38 31.72
N ARG A 105 -6.89 -21.78 31.44
CA ARG A 105 -6.32 -21.66 30.09
C ARG A 105 -5.73 -22.98 29.61
N GLU A 106 -5.19 -23.81 30.49
CA GLU A 106 -4.63 -25.12 30.11
C GLU A 106 -5.76 -26.09 29.72
N ALA A 107 -6.83 -26.15 30.53
CA ALA A 107 -8.03 -26.92 30.22
C ALA A 107 -8.63 -26.56 28.84
N TYR A 108 -8.59 -25.28 28.46
CA TYR A 108 -9.00 -24.87 27.12
C TYR A 108 -8.08 -25.39 26.02
N TYR A 109 -6.77 -25.23 26.15
CA TYR A 109 -5.85 -25.68 25.11
C TYR A 109 -5.91 -27.20 24.96
N GLU A 110 -6.12 -27.93 26.06
CA GLU A 110 -6.38 -29.35 26.02
C GLU A 110 -7.68 -29.65 25.26
N HIS A 111 -8.77 -28.94 25.52
CA HIS A 111 -10.01 -29.05 24.74
C HIS A 111 -9.80 -28.80 23.25
N CYS A 112 -9.12 -27.71 22.85
CA CYS A 112 -8.86 -27.42 21.45
C CYS A 112 -8.00 -28.48 20.77
N ARG A 113 -7.16 -29.20 21.52
CA ARG A 113 -6.31 -30.28 20.99
C ARG A 113 -6.99 -31.65 20.98
N THR A 114 -7.99 -31.86 21.83
CA THR A 114 -8.53 -33.22 22.08
C THR A 114 -10.01 -33.37 21.71
N ASP A 115 -10.80 -32.29 21.74
CA ASP A 115 -12.21 -32.35 21.36
C ASP A 115 -12.33 -32.37 19.85
N GLU A 116 -12.53 -33.57 19.29
CA GLU A 116 -12.71 -33.76 17.85
C GLU A 116 -13.81 -32.88 17.26
N THR A 117 -14.87 -32.56 18.01
CA THR A 117 -15.96 -31.73 17.49
C THR A 117 -15.52 -30.29 17.32
N HIS A 118 -14.68 -29.81 18.23
CA HIS A 118 -14.07 -28.49 18.15
C HIS A 118 -13.11 -28.43 16.94
N ILE A 119 -12.24 -29.42 16.81
CA ILE A 119 -11.27 -29.51 15.71
C ILE A 119 -11.99 -29.53 14.36
N LYS A 120 -12.99 -30.40 14.19
CA LYS A 120 -13.77 -30.47 12.94
C LYS A 120 -14.50 -29.17 12.61
N LEU A 121 -15.01 -28.47 13.63
CA LEU A 121 -15.66 -27.18 13.42
C LEU A 121 -14.66 -26.10 13.03
N ALA A 122 -13.50 -26.04 13.71
CA ALA A 122 -12.43 -25.11 13.38
C ALA A 122 -11.91 -25.34 11.96
N ASP A 123 -11.62 -26.59 11.59
CA ASP A 123 -11.16 -26.99 10.25
C ASP A 123 -12.19 -26.61 9.17
N SER A 124 -13.48 -26.89 9.39
CA SER A 124 -14.54 -26.54 8.44
C SER A 124 -14.64 -25.03 8.21
N TRP A 125 -14.42 -24.22 9.25
CA TRP A 125 -14.43 -22.76 9.14
C TRP A 125 -13.17 -22.27 8.43
N GLU A 126 -12.01 -22.83 8.73
CA GLU A 126 -10.77 -22.51 8.03
C GLU A 126 -10.87 -22.86 6.53
N GLU A 127 -11.47 -23.99 6.18
CA GLU A 127 -11.76 -24.35 4.79
C GLU A 127 -12.73 -23.38 4.11
N GLU A 128 -13.79 -22.95 4.79
CA GLU A 128 -14.72 -21.95 4.25
C GLU A 128 -14.05 -20.58 4.06
N ASP A 129 -13.23 -20.16 5.02
CA ASP A 129 -12.47 -18.92 4.95
C ASP A 129 -11.42 -18.97 3.83
N ASN A 130 -10.68 -20.07 3.70
CA ASN A 130 -9.75 -20.30 2.60
C ASN A 130 -10.47 -20.28 1.24
N ARG A 131 -11.67 -20.88 1.13
CA ARG A 131 -12.50 -20.80 -0.07
C ARG A 131 -12.96 -19.38 -0.37
N ARG A 132 -13.33 -18.60 0.66
CA ARG A 132 -13.68 -17.18 0.50
C ARG A 132 -12.48 -16.37 0.03
N ARG A 133 -11.33 -16.46 0.70
CA ARG A 133 -10.09 -15.77 0.30
C ARG A 133 -9.65 -16.11 -1.12
N ARG A 134 -9.82 -17.37 -1.55
CA ARG A 134 -9.55 -17.77 -2.94
C ARG A 134 -10.49 -17.09 -3.93
N ARG A 135 -11.80 -17.04 -3.66
CA ARG A 135 -12.77 -16.32 -4.52
C ARG A 135 -12.45 -14.84 -4.62
N GLU A 136 -12.15 -14.18 -3.49
CA GLU A 136 -11.76 -12.76 -3.48
C GLU A 136 -10.47 -12.51 -4.27
N TRP A 137 -9.49 -13.41 -4.15
CA TRP A 137 -8.26 -13.33 -4.94
C TRP A 137 -8.53 -13.49 -6.44
N GLU A 138 -9.35 -14.48 -6.83
CA GLU A 138 -9.76 -14.69 -8.22
C GLU A 138 -10.52 -13.49 -8.78
N GLU A 139 -11.39 -12.87 -7.99
CA GLU A 139 -12.13 -11.65 -8.35
C GLU A 139 -11.18 -10.46 -8.55
N ARG A 140 -10.20 -10.27 -7.65
CA ARG A 140 -9.19 -9.21 -7.78
C ARG A 140 -8.31 -9.42 -9.01
N GLU A 141 -7.90 -10.65 -9.29
CA GLU A 141 -7.13 -10.97 -10.49
C GLU A 141 -7.95 -10.79 -11.78
N ALA A 142 -9.24 -11.16 -11.75
CA ALA A 142 -10.15 -10.93 -12.86
C ALA A 142 -10.37 -9.43 -13.11
N GLU A 143 -10.56 -8.63 -12.06
CA GLU A 143 -10.67 -7.18 -12.15
C GLU A 143 -9.37 -6.55 -12.69
N LYS A 144 -8.22 -7.00 -12.20
CA LYS A 144 -6.92 -6.52 -12.69
C LYS A 144 -6.76 -6.79 -14.19
N LYS A 145 -7.07 -8.01 -14.64
CA LYS A 145 -7.06 -8.36 -16.07
C LYS A 145 -8.05 -7.53 -16.88
N ARG A 146 -9.24 -7.25 -16.33
CA ARG A 146 -10.23 -6.37 -16.98
C ARG A 146 -9.66 -4.96 -17.17
N ARG A 147 -9.04 -4.38 -16.13
CA ARG A 147 -8.38 -3.06 -16.22
C ARG A 147 -7.22 -3.06 -17.22
N GLU A 148 -6.42 -4.13 -17.25
CA GLU A 148 -5.34 -4.26 -18.25
C GLU A 148 -5.87 -4.29 -19.69
N LEU A 149 -6.97 -5.01 -19.94
CA LEU A 149 -7.64 -5.03 -21.24
C LEU A 149 -8.27 -3.67 -21.60
N GLU A 150 -8.87 -2.97 -20.64
CA GLU A 150 -9.40 -1.62 -20.83
C GLU A 150 -8.29 -0.63 -21.21
N ILE A 151 -7.15 -0.69 -20.51
CA ILE A 151 -5.96 0.11 -20.82
C ILE A 151 -5.44 -0.23 -22.22
N GLU A 152 -5.34 -1.51 -22.56
CA GLU A 152 -4.88 -1.92 -23.90
C GLU A 152 -5.84 -1.45 -25.00
N ALA A 153 -7.16 -1.56 -24.78
CA ALA A 153 -8.18 -1.05 -25.69
C ALA A 153 -8.08 0.47 -25.87
N SER A 154 -7.88 1.22 -24.78
CA SER A 154 -7.62 2.66 -24.82
C SER A 154 -6.37 3.01 -25.64
N TRP A 155 -5.27 2.28 -25.45
CA TRP A 155 -4.05 2.45 -26.26
C TRP A 155 -4.24 2.09 -27.73
N ARG A 156 -5.07 1.09 -28.05
CA ARG A 156 -5.42 0.78 -29.44
C ARG A 156 -6.23 1.90 -30.07
N ALA A 157 -7.25 2.41 -29.38
CA ALA A 157 -8.06 3.54 -29.85
C ALA A 157 -7.19 4.79 -30.09
N TYR A 158 -6.33 5.14 -29.14
CA TYR A 158 -5.40 6.25 -29.27
C TYR A 158 -4.46 6.10 -30.49
N ARG A 159 -3.96 4.88 -30.75
CA ARG A 159 -3.11 4.62 -31.92
C ARG A 159 -3.86 4.79 -33.24
N ILE A 160 -5.13 4.41 -33.30
CA ILE A 160 -5.98 4.58 -34.47
C ILE A 160 -6.24 6.07 -34.71
N GLN A 161 -6.69 6.79 -33.67
CA GLN A 161 -6.91 8.24 -33.74
C GLN A 161 -5.65 8.97 -34.23
N ARG A 162 -4.49 8.65 -33.65
CA ARG A 162 -3.21 9.27 -34.05
C ARG A 162 -2.76 8.87 -35.47
N ALA A 163 -3.27 7.78 -36.03
CA ALA A 163 -3.03 7.42 -37.42
C ALA A 163 -3.96 8.21 -38.36
N GLU A 164 -5.23 8.40 -37.96
CA GLU A 164 -6.21 9.23 -38.67
C GLU A 164 -5.76 10.69 -38.73
N GLU A 165 -5.38 11.30 -37.59
CA GLU A 165 -4.84 12.67 -37.53
C GLU A 165 -3.64 12.85 -38.48
N ARG A 166 -2.72 11.87 -38.53
CA ARG A 166 -1.58 11.92 -39.46
C ARG A 166 -2.00 11.82 -40.93
N ALA A 167 -3.03 11.03 -41.23
CA ALA A 167 -3.55 10.91 -42.59
C ALA A 167 -4.29 12.19 -43.02
N GLU A 168 -5.02 12.83 -42.11
CA GLU A 168 -5.66 14.13 -42.34
C GLU A 168 -4.62 15.24 -42.57
N ASP A 169 -3.59 15.31 -41.73
CA ASP A 169 -2.48 16.26 -41.90
C ASP A 169 -1.77 16.08 -43.26
N GLU A 170 -1.53 14.83 -43.66
CA GLU A 170 -0.95 14.51 -44.97
C GLU A 170 -1.90 14.91 -46.11
N HIS A 171 -3.20 14.69 -45.95
CA HIS A 171 -4.20 15.13 -46.92
C HIS A 171 -4.22 16.65 -47.06
N LEU A 172 -4.26 17.40 -45.95
CA LEU A 172 -4.21 18.87 -45.94
C LEU A 172 -2.92 19.40 -46.55
N ARG A 173 -1.78 18.75 -46.28
CA ARG A 173 -0.48 19.12 -46.86
C ARG A 173 -0.40 18.89 -48.37
N ASN A 174 -1.11 17.86 -48.86
CA ASN A 174 -1.16 17.51 -50.28
C ASN A 174 -2.27 18.25 -51.04
N GLN A 175 -3.18 18.97 -50.35
CA GLN A 175 -4.12 19.84 -51.05
C GLN A 175 -3.33 20.97 -51.72
N PRO A 176 -3.48 21.14 -53.06
CA PRO A 176 -2.87 22.26 -53.73
C PRO A 176 -3.42 23.53 -53.08
N TYR A 177 -2.51 24.41 -52.64
CA TYR A 177 -2.91 25.73 -52.16
C TYR A 177 -3.86 26.34 -53.19
N PRO A 178 -5.05 26.82 -52.77
CA PRO A 178 -5.95 27.47 -53.69
C PRO A 178 -5.16 28.57 -54.42
N PRO A 179 -5.26 28.66 -55.75
CA PRO A 179 -4.56 29.68 -56.50
C PRO A 179 -4.85 31.02 -55.84
N PHE A 180 -3.79 31.73 -55.44
CA PHE A 180 -3.91 33.06 -54.89
C PHE A 180 -4.63 33.89 -55.95
N GLU A 181 -5.90 34.25 -55.72
CA GLU A 181 -6.61 35.20 -56.55
C GLU A 181 -5.91 36.55 -56.36
N THR A 182 -4.95 36.86 -57.23
CA THR A 182 -4.23 38.14 -57.26
C THR A 182 -5.10 39.29 -57.78
N GLU A 183 -6.42 39.15 -57.74
CA GLU A 183 -7.37 40.22 -58.03
C GLU A 183 -7.87 40.87 -56.73
N GLN A 184 -6.93 41.30 -55.88
CA GLN A 184 -7.26 42.46 -55.06
C GLN A 184 -7.09 43.70 -55.95
N PRO A 185 -8.18 44.43 -56.26
CA PRO A 185 -8.01 45.76 -56.81
C PRO A 185 -7.19 46.56 -55.81
N ALA A 186 -6.13 47.19 -56.31
CA ALA A 186 -5.41 48.23 -55.60
C ALA A 186 -6.36 49.43 -55.43
N GLU A 187 -7.34 49.33 -54.53
CA GLU A 187 -8.05 50.49 -54.03
C GLU A 187 -7.11 51.22 -53.07
N GLU A 188 -6.80 52.45 -53.47
CA GLU A 188 -6.12 53.48 -52.70
C GLU A 188 -6.78 53.63 -51.32
N ALA A 189 -6.28 52.87 -50.34
CA ALA A 189 -6.55 53.13 -48.94
C ALA A 189 -5.76 54.39 -48.53
N CYS A 190 -6.49 55.48 -48.63
CA CYS A 190 -6.19 56.82 -48.17
C CYS A 190 -5.47 56.84 -46.81
N ALA A 191 -4.47 57.72 -46.73
CA ALA A 191 -3.73 58.05 -45.53
C ALA A 191 -4.64 58.39 -44.34
N GLN A 192 -4.72 57.51 -43.35
CA GLN A 192 -5.00 57.91 -41.98
C GLN A 192 -3.71 57.78 -41.17
N LYS A 193 -3.12 58.95 -40.92
CA LYS A 193 -2.07 59.16 -39.92
C LYS A 193 -2.68 58.83 -38.56
N ASN A 194 -2.31 57.69 -37.99
CA ASN A 194 -2.39 57.49 -36.55
C ASN A 194 -0.96 57.59 -36.02
N ASP A 195 -0.73 58.66 -35.27
CA ASP A 195 0.53 58.94 -34.61
C ASP A 195 0.87 57.83 -33.60
N PRO A 196 2.13 57.35 -33.55
CA PRO A 196 2.57 56.45 -32.50
C PRO A 196 2.72 57.23 -31.18
N PRO A 197 2.39 56.64 -30.01
CA PRO A 197 2.69 57.27 -28.74
C PRO A 197 4.20 57.33 -28.55
N THR A 198 4.70 58.54 -28.37
CA THR A 198 6.04 58.91 -27.91
C THR A 198 6.41 58.09 -26.67
N ILE A 199 7.34 57.17 -26.81
CA ILE A 199 8.10 56.61 -25.68
C ILE A 199 9.47 57.29 -25.72
N GLU A 200 9.71 58.07 -24.67
CA GLU A 200 10.90 58.88 -24.47
C GLU A 200 12.18 58.04 -24.38
N ASP A 201 13.24 58.63 -24.91
CA ASP A 201 14.64 58.26 -24.79
C ASP A 201 15.03 57.79 -23.38
N GLN A 202 15.51 56.55 -23.27
CA GLN A 202 16.56 56.22 -22.32
C GLN A 202 17.76 55.60 -23.04
N LYS A 203 18.74 56.48 -23.27
CA LYS A 203 20.15 56.16 -23.51
C LYS A 203 20.61 55.05 -22.55
N SER A 204 21.17 53.99 -23.10
CA SER A 204 22.30 53.33 -22.44
C SER A 204 23.29 52.82 -23.48
N ASP A 205 24.54 53.22 -23.26
CA ASP A 205 25.70 52.97 -24.09
C ASP A 205 25.92 51.46 -24.30
N ALA A 206 25.92 51.05 -25.56
CA ALA A 206 26.45 49.76 -25.97
C ALA A 206 27.99 49.77 -25.84
N LYS A 207 28.49 49.37 -24.66
CA LYS A 207 29.85 48.82 -24.55
C LYS A 207 29.82 47.38 -25.03
N TYR A 208 30.43 47.17 -26.20
CA TYR A 208 30.88 45.89 -26.68
C TYR A 208 31.78 45.23 -25.60
N VAL A 209 31.31 44.13 -25.02
CA VAL A 209 32.15 43.23 -24.22
C VAL A 209 32.11 41.88 -24.93
N GLU A 210 33.18 41.58 -25.66
CA GLU A 210 33.53 40.22 -26.05
C GLU A 210 33.82 39.43 -24.77
N CYS A 211 32.84 38.65 -24.31
CA CYS A 211 33.08 37.60 -23.33
C CYS A 211 33.26 36.27 -24.07
N HIS A 212 34.48 35.79 -24.01
CA HIS A 212 34.92 34.44 -24.38
C HIS A 212 33.96 33.35 -23.87
N GLY A 213 33.79 32.33 -24.71
CA GLY A 213 32.96 31.17 -24.45
C GLY A 213 33.34 30.45 -23.16
N ASN A 214 32.38 30.37 -22.27
CA ASN A 214 32.28 29.31 -21.29
C ASN A 214 31.05 28.48 -21.65
N GLU A 215 31.28 27.18 -21.85
CA GLU A 215 30.23 26.17 -21.96
C GLU A 215 29.32 26.24 -20.74
N ILE A 216 28.12 26.77 -20.92
CA ILE A 216 27.03 26.61 -19.96
C ILE A 216 26.45 25.23 -20.24
N GLU A 217 26.75 24.27 -19.37
CA GLU A 217 25.99 23.03 -19.26
C GLU A 217 24.51 23.41 -19.05
N LEU A 218 23.69 23.18 -20.08
CA LEU A 218 22.24 23.26 -20.01
C LEU A 218 21.73 22.23 -19.00
N PHE A 219 21.61 22.64 -17.74
CA PHE A 219 20.71 21.98 -16.82
C PHE A 219 19.29 22.21 -17.32
N GLY A 220 18.68 21.16 -17.87
CA GLY A 220 17.28 21.13 -18.27
C GLY A 220 16.39 21.55 -17.11
N SER A 221 15.94 22.80 -17.13
CA SER A 221 14.96 23.32 -16.20
C SER A 221 13.59 22.76 -16.60
N GLU A 222 13.25 21.59 -16.06
CA GLU A 222 11.86 21.13 -15.92
C GLU A 222 11.12 22.00 -14.88
N ASN A 223 11.07 23.31 -15.12
CA ASN A 223 10.09 24.19 -14.50
C ASN A 223 8.88 24.23 -15.44
N SER A 224 8.20 23.09 -15.54
CA SER A 224 6.79 23.07 -15.93
C SER A 224 6.07 23.93 -14.89
N SER A 225 5.58 25.09 -15.33
CA SER A 225 4.66 25.93 -14.56
C SER A 225 3.30 25.22 -14.50
N GLU A 226 3.26 24.14 -13.73
CA GLU A 226 2.04 23.44 -13.40
C GLU A 226 1.21 24.41 -12.55
N SER A 227 0.20 25.01 -13.18
CA SER A 227 -0.70 25.99 -12.60
C SER A 227 -1.31 25.40 -11.34
N TYR A 228 -0.90 25.95 -10.19
CA TYR A 228 -1.37 25.55 -8.89
C TYR A 228 -2.85 25.94 -8.77
N GLU A 229 -3.76 25.00 -8.96
CA GLU A 229 -5.16 25.16 -8.60
C GLU A 229 -5.24 25.25 -7.07
N TYR A 230 -5.38 26.47 -6.56
CA TYR A 230 -5.76 26.68 -5.18
C TYR A 230 -7.18 26.11 -5.00
N PRO A 231 -7.40 25.18 -4.05
CA PRO A 231 -8.75 24.72 -3.72
C PRO A 231 -9.64 25.91 -3.40
N THR A 232 -10.80 26.04 -4.05
CA THR A 232 -11.61 27.26 -4.09
C THR A 232 -12.30 27.63 -2.76
N ASP A 233 -12.17 26.81 -1.72
CA ASP A 233 -12.89 26.94 -0.45
C ASP A 233 -12.07 27.64 0.66
N TRP A 234 -11.47 28.80 0.37
CA TRP A 234 -10.69 29.58 1.38
C TRP A 234 -11.54 30.54 2.24
N THR A 235 -12.86 30.61 2.03
CA THR A 235 -13.73 31.55 2.75
C THR A 235 -13.81 31.32 4.26
N ASP A 236 -13.48 30.11 4.73
CA ASP A 236 -13.50 29.78 6.17
C ASP A 236 -12.22 30.19 6.92
N PHE A 237 -11.20 30.72 6.23
CA PHE A 237 -9.93 31.14 6.85
C PHE A 237 -9.82 32.65 7.12
N ALA A 238 -10.90 33.41 6.93
CA ALA A 238 -10.90 34.87 7.10
C ALA A 238 -10.58 35.32 8.54
N THR A 239 -10.80 34.47 9.54
CA THR A 239 -10.61 34.78 10.97
C THR A 239 -9.23 34.43 11.53
N PHE A 240 -8.37 33.72 10.79
CA PHE A 240 -7.02 33.39 11.26
C PHE A 240 -6.09 34.60 11.15
N SER A 241 -5.23 34.75 12.15
CA SER A 241 -4.15 35.73 12.15
C SER A 241 -3.19 35.51 10.98
N GLU A 242 -2.48 36.55 10.53
CA GLU A 242 -1.51 36.42 9.44
C GLU A 242 -0.39 35.42 9.76
N GLU A 243 0.00 35.30 11.04
CA GLU A 243 0.98 34.32 11.51
C GLU A 243 0.49 32.88 11.33
N GLU A 244 -0.79 32.61 11.62
CA GLU A 244 -1.40 31.28 11.41
C GLU A 244 -1.52 30.94 9.92
N LYS A 245 -1.88 31.92 9.08
CA LYS A 245 -1.92 31.73 7.61
C LYS A 245 -0.54 31.39 7.04
N MET A 246 0.52 32.04 7.54
CA MET A 246 1.91 31.74 7.15
C MET A 246 2.34 30.35 7.63
N SER A 247 1.97 29.96 8.85
CA SER A 247 2.23 28.61 9.40
C SER A 247 1.54 27.50 8.61
N ILE A 248 0.30 27.70 8.16
CA ILE A 248 -0.45 26.75 7.33
C ILE A 248 0.20 26.62 5.95
N LYS A 249 0.56 27.73 5.30
CA LYS A 249 1.27 27.72 4.01
C LYS A 249 2.59 26.96 4.12
N GLU A 250 3.38 27.21 5.16
CA GLU A 250 4.65 26.49 5.37
C GLU A 250 4.42 24.99 5.60
N ARG A 251 3.39 24.62 6.36
CA ARG A 251 3.00 23.21 6.57
C ARG A 251 2.61 22.52 5.26
N MET A 252 1.84 23.19 4.40
CA MET A 252 1.49 22.68 3.06
C MET A 252 2.71 22.53 2.16
N VAL A 253 3.62 23.53 2.12
CA VAL A 253 4.86 23.44 1.34
C VAL A 253 5.73 22.26 1.80
N ARG A 254 5.85 22.05 3.12
CA ARG A 254 6.57 20.88 3.66
C ARG A 254 5.89 19.56 3.29
N LYS A 255 4.55 19.49 3.35
CA LYS A 255 3.78 18.30 2.92
C LYS A 255 3.98 18.01 1.43
N ASN A 256 3.91 19.02 0.57
CA ASN A 256 4.12 18.89 -0.87
C ASN A 256 5.56 18.47 -1.20
N ARG A 257 6.57 19.01 -0.50
CA ARG A 257 7.96 18.56 -0.64
C ARG A 257 8.13 17.09 -0.23
N ARG A 258 7.47 16.64 0.85
CA ARG A 258 7.48 15.23 1.26
C ARG A 258 6.80 14.33 0.24
N ALA A 259 5.62 14.72 -0.26
CA ALA A 259 4.90 13.99 -1.30
C ALA A 259 5.72 13.88 -2.60
N LYS A 260 6.31 14.99 -3.07
CA LYS A 260 7.18 14.99 -4.26
C LYS A 260 8.41 14.08 -4.10
N ARG A 261 9.02 14.05 -2.91
CA ARG A 261 10.14 13.13 -2.61
C ARG A 261 9.69 11.67 -2.55
N ALA A 262 8.50 11.40 -1.99
CA ALA A 262 7.94 10.04 -1.95
C ALA A 262 7.66 9.51 -3.35
N LEU A 263 6.98 10.30 -4.20
CA LEU A 263 6.72 9.93 -5.60
C LEU A 263 8.02 9.69 -6.38
N LYS A 264 9.03 10.56 -6.22
CA LYS A 264 10.35 10.35 -6.85
C LYS A 264 11.05 9.08 -6.36
N ALA A 265 10.92 8.75 -5.07
CA ALA A 265 11.49 7.54 -4.50
C ALA A 265 10.77 6.27 -5.00
N GLU A 266 9.45 6.31 -5.15
CA GLU A 266 8.66 5.22 -5.73
C GLU A 266 8.98 5.01 -7.20
N ALA A 267 9.06 6.08 -7.99
CA ALA A 267 9.48 6.00 -9.40
C ALA A 267 10.87 5.35 -9.55
N LYS A 268 11.83 5.75 -8.71
CA LYS A 268 13.18 5.16 -8.70
C LYS A 268 13.17 3.67 -8.30
N LYS A 269 12.30 3.28 -7.36
CA LYS A 269 12.13 1.87 -6.98
C LYS A 269 11.54 1.05 -8.13
N ALA A 270 10.51 1.58 -8.80
CA ALA A 270 9.88 0.92 -9.94
C ALA A 270 10.86 0.74 -11.11
N GLU A 271 11.67 1.76 -11.41
CA GLU A 271 12.72 1.66 -12.43
C GLU A 271 13.79 0.63 -12.06
N ALA A 272 14.26 0.63 -10.81
CA ALA A 272 15.22 -0.37 -10.33
C ALA A 272 14.67 -1.80 -10.39
N GLU A 273 13.37 -1.98 -10.12
CA GLU A 273 12.70 -3.27 -10.25
C GLU A 273 12.57 -3.72 -11.71
N ARG A 274 12.24 -2.79 -12.63
CA ARG A 274 12.21 -3.07 -14.07
C ARG A 274 13.58 -3.48 -14.59
N LEU A 275 14.63 -2.74 -14.24
CA LEU A 275 16.00 -3.07 -14.63
C LEU A 275 16.45 -4.41 -14.03
N LYS A 276 16.03 -4.72 -12.80
CA LYS A 276 16.29 -6.02 -12.19
C LYS A 276 15.61 -7.17 -12.95
N LYS A 277 14.33 -7.01 -13.29
CA LYS A 277 13.57 -8.00 -14.09
C LYS A 277 14.17 -8.18 -15.48
N GLU A 278 14.59 -7.11 -16.13
CA GLU A 278 15.25 -7.16 -17.43
C GLU A 278 16.58 -7.92 -17.37
N LYS A 279 17.40 -7.64 -16.34
CA LYS A 279 18.65 -8.39 -16.09
C LYS A 279 18.39 -9.87 -15.78
N GLU A 280 17.33 -10.18 -15.03
CA GLU A 280 16.95 -11.57 -14.74
C GLU A 280 16.49 -12.30 -16.01
N MET A 281 15.64 -11.68 -16.84
CA MET A 281 15.22 -12.26 -18.12
C MET A 281 16.40 -12.41 -19.10
N ALA A 282 17.31 -11.43 -19.17
CA ALA A 282 18.51 -11.53 -20.01
C ALA A 282 19.44 -12.66 -19.53
N ALA A 283 19.60 -12.83 -18.21
CA ALA A 283 20.37 -13.92 -17.64
C ALA A 283 19.70 -15.29 -17.89
N GLU A 284 18.38 -15.37 -17.81
CA GLU A 284 17.63 -16.60 -18.12
C GLU A 284 17.72 -16.94 -19.62
N ALA A 285 17.57 -15.97 -20.50
CA ALA A 285 17.76 -16.14 -21.95
C ALA A 285 19.19 -16.62 -22.27
N ALA A 286 20.21 -16.02 -21.65
CA ALA A 286 21.60 -16.48 -21.81
C ALA A 286 21.82 -17.91 -21.29
N ARG A 287 21.17 -18.31 -20.19
CA ARG A 287 21.19 -19.70 -19.69
C ARG A 287 20.48 -20.65 -20.65
N ALA A 288 19.35 -20.24 -21.22
CA ALA A 288 18.60 -21.04 -22.19
C ALA A 288 19.40 -21.23 -23.49
N GLU A 289 20.05 -20.18 -23.99
CA GLU A 289 20.94 -20.26 -25.15
C GLU A 289 22.16 -21.16 -24.87
N ALA A 290 22.77 -21.04 -23.70
CA ALA A 290 23.86 -21.93 -23.29
C ALA A 290 23.40 -23.39 -23.22
N ARG A 291 22.22 -23.67 -22.64
CA ARG A 291 21.62 -25.02 -22.62
C ARG A 291 21.28 -25.54 -24.02
N ALA A 292 20.93 -24.67 -24.96
CA ALA A 292 20.64 -25.05 -26.35
C ALA A 292 21.89 -25.53 -27.11
N LYS A 293 23.08 -25.04 -26.72
CA LYS A 293 24.37 -25.42 -27.33
C LYS A 293 24.96 -26.73 -26.78
N LEU A 294 24.46 -27.24 -25.67
CA LEU A 294 24.91 -28.49 -25.07
C LEU A 294 24.43 -29.70 -25.88
N THR A 295 25.29 -30.73 -25.95
CA THR A 295 24.88 -32.05 -26.45
C THR A 295 23.81 -32.68 -25.54
N PRO A 296 23.02 -33.65 -26.03
CA PRO A 296 22.01 -34.31 -25.21
C PRO A 296 22.57 -34.96 -23.94
N GLU A 297 23.78 -35.53 -23.99
CA GLU A 297 24.46 -36.15 -22.85
C GLU A 297 24.86 -35.09 -21.80
N GLU A 298 25.49 -33.99 -22.22
CA GLU A 298 25.85 -32.88 -21.33
C GLU A 298 24.61 -32.23 -20.71
N ARG A 299 23.50 -32.13 -21.45
CA ARG A 299 22.23 -31.62 -20.93
C ARG A 299 21.67 -32.53 -19.83
N TRP A 300 21.71 -33.85 -20.04
CA TRP A 300 21.27 -34.81 -19.04
C TRP A 300 22.14 -34.75 -17.77
N GLU A 301 23.46 -34.66 -17.91
CA GLU A 301 24.35 -34.49 -16.75
C GLU A 301 24.08 -33.20 -15.97
N LEU A 302 23.76 -32.10 -16.67
CA LEU A 302 23.44 -30.83 -16.03
C LEU A 302 22.11 -30.90 -15.27
N ASP A 303 21.08 -31.52 -15.87
CA ASP A 303 19.79 -31.73 -15.22
C ASP A 303 19.91 -32.66 -14.00
N GLU A 304 20.77 -33.69 -14.08
CA GLU A 304 21.05 -34.59 -12.97
C GLU A 304 21.80 -33.89 -11.82
N LYS A 305 22.80 -33.06 -12.13
CA LYS A 305 23.47 -32.20 -11.15
C LYS A 305 22.50 -31.21 -10.50
N GLU A 306 21.58 -30.62 -11.26
CA GLU A 306 20.54 -29.74 -10.72
C GLU A 306 19.55 -30.49 -9.82
N ARG A 307 19.20 -31.74 -10.16
CA ARG A 307 18.36 -32.61 -9.34
C ARG A 307 19.01 -32.92 -8.00
N ILE A 308 20.27 -33.37 -8.02
CA ILE A 308 21.05 -33.66 -6.81
C ILE A 308 21.19 -32.40 -5.95
N ASN A 309 21.51 -31.25 -6.55
CA ASN A 309 21.63 -29.98 -5.81
C ASN A 309 20.29 -29.55 -5.17
N LYS A 310 19.17 -29.70 -5.88
CA LYS A 310 17.83 -29.45 -5.31
C LYS A 310 17.54 -30.38 -4.13
N GLU A 311 17.94 -31.64 -4.20
CA GLU A 311 17.79 -32.58 -3.09
C GLU A 311 18.66 -32.23 -1.88
N LEU A 312 19.92 -31.82 -2.11
CA LEU A 312 20.81 -31.32 -1.06
C LEU A 312 20.24 -30.07 -0.37
N ILE A 313 19.73 -29.11 -1.14
CA ILE A 313 19.07 -27.92 -0.59
C ILE A 313 17.84 -28.31 0.24
N ARG A 314 17.00 -29.23 -0.25
CA ARG A 314 15.83 -29.72 0.50
C ARG A 314 16.24 -30.45 1.78
N ALA A 315 17.29 -31.26 1.74
CA ALA A 315 17.83 -31.93 2.92
C ALA A 315 18.33 -30.93 3.95
N TRP A 316 19.11 -29.93 3.53
CA TRP A 316 19.59 -28.85 4.39
C TRP A 316 18.45 -28.02 5.01
N VAL A 317 17.40 -27.70 4.24
CA VAL A 317 16.21 -27.01 4.77
C VAL A 317 15.51 -27.85 5.85
N ARG A 318 15.38 -29.17 5.64
CA ARG A 318 14.79 -30.09 6.64
C ARG A 318 15.64 -30.17 7.90
N GLU A 319 16.95 -30.33 7.77
CA GLU A 319 17.89 -30.36 8.88
C GLU A 319 17.81 -29.06 9.71
N ARG A 320 17.79 -27.91 9.04
CA ARG A 320 17.66 -26.60 9.69
C ARG A 320 16.29 -26.37 10.34
N ALA A 321 15.23 -26.98 9.81
CA ALA A 321 13.92 -26.99 10.45
C ALA A 321 13.93 -27.86 11.72
N GLN A 322 14.52 -29.06 11.66
CA GLN A 322 14.67 -29.94 12.81
C GLN A 322 15.52 -29.32 13.91
N ALA A 323 16.66 -28.71 13.57
CA ALA A 323 17.52 -28.00 14.51
C ALA A 323 16.78 -26.86 15.24
N ARG A 324 15.88 -26.13 14.56
CA ARG A 324 15.02 -25.12 15.20
C ARG A 324 14.03 -25.73 16.18
N ILE A 325 13.40 -26.85 15.82
CA ILE A 325 12.48 -27.58 16.71
C ILE A 325 13.22 -28.09 17.94
N GLU A 326 14.40 -28.68 17.77
CA GLU A 326 15.23 -29.16 18.88
C GLU A 326 15.70 -28.03 19.80
N TYR A 327 16.13 -26.92 19.22
CA TYR A 327 16.48 -25.71 19.99
C TYR A 327 15.30 -25.21 20.81
N SER A 328 14.10 -25.11 20.23
CA SER A 328 12.89 -24.75 20.97
C SER A 328 12.56 -25.76 22.07
N ARG A 329 12.76 -27.07 21.85
CA ARG A 329 12.59 -28.11 22.89
C ARG A 329 13.58 -27.95 24.03
N LEU A 330 14.84 -27.64 23.75
CA LEU A 330 15.87 -27.39 24.77
C LEU A 330 15.52 -26.18 25.63
N ILE A 331 15.09 -25.08 24.99
CA ILE A 331 14.60 -23.88 25.69
C ILE A 331 13.43 -24.23 26.62
N HIS A 332 12.43 -24.96 26.12
CA HIS A 332 11.29 -25.37 26.95
C HIS A 332 11.71 -26.24 28.14
N ARG A 333 12.68 -27.15 27.96
CA ARG A 333 13.20 -27.97 29.07
C ARG A 333 13.92 -27.14 30.12
N SER A 334 14.70 -26.13 29.74
CA SER A 334 15.40 -25.28 30.71
C SER A 334 14.45 -24.48 31.61
N TYR A 335 13.24 -24.17 31.15
CA TYR A 335 12.25 -23.47 31.98
C TYR A 335 11.59 -24.36 33.04
N HIS A 336 11.71 -25.69 32.94
CA HIS A 336 11.10 -26.63 33.88
C HIS A 336 12.08 -27.19 34.92
N THR A 337 13.36 -26.82 34.87
CA THR A 337 14.39 -27.34 35.80
C THR A 337 14.75 -26.39 36.94
N ASP A 338 14.09 -25.22 37.03
CA ASP A 338 14.34 -24.20 38.06
C ASP A 338 13.25 -24.16 39.17
N GLU A 339 12.40 -25.20 39.26
CA GLU A 339 11.52 -25.50 40.41
C GLU A 339 12.09 -26.69 41.20
#